data_AF-A0A9P5JTE0-F1
#
_entry.id   AF-A0A9P5JTE0-F1
#
_cell.length_a   1.000
_cell.length_b   1.000
_cell.length_c   1.000
_cell.angle_alpha   90.00
_cell.angle_beta   90.00
_cell.angle_gamma   90.00
#
_symmetry.space_group_name_H-M   'P 1'
#
loop_
_entity.id
_entity.type
_entity.pdbx_description
1 polymer ?
#
loop_
_entity_poly.entity_id
_entity_poly.type
_entity_poly.pdbx_seq_one_letter_code
_entity_poly.pdbx_strand_id
1 'polypeptide(L)'
;SHLPTPGPYATFGVHSDLTQLTPIPEPSGLKLSLARLESESHAVRLKRSRAVQGDSQTGGTYARHLTRYRTWWESDQASRCGAEPGYTPIPPFPVTAAKAVMYLEHETTREK
;
A
#
# COMPACT_ATOMS: atom_id res chain seq x y z
N SER A 1 -20.34 19.73 -62.89
CA SER A 1 -20.15 18.28 -62.63
C SER A 1 -18.68 17.94 -62.53
N HIS A 2 -18.14 17.74 -61.32
CA HIS A 2 -17.10 16.75 -60.94
C HIS A 2 -16.38 17.16 -59.65
N LEU A 3 -16.58 16.36 -58.61
CA LEU A 3 -15.60 15.96 -57.57
C LEU A 3 -15.77 14.43 -57.44
N PRO A 4 -14.86 13.61 -56.83
CA PRO A 4 -13.68 13.91 -55.98
C PRO A 4 -12.40 13.12 -56.45
N THR A 5 -11.19 13.14 -55.86
CA THR A 5 -10.71 12.52 -54.59
C THR A 5 -9.12 12.60 -54.55
N PRO A 6 -8.32 12.07 -53.57
CA PRO A 6 -7.57 12.84 -52.56
C PRO A 6 -6.04 12.56 -52.44
N GLY A 7 -5.33 13.34 -51.58
CA GLY A 7 -4.15 12.90 -50.80
C GLY A 7 -2.91 13.83 -50.84
N PRO A 8 -1.95 13.73 -49.90
CA PRO A 8 -2.11 13.29 -48.50
C PRO A 8 -1.30 14.17 -47.47
N TYR A 9 -1.78 14.22 -46.23
CA TYR A 9 -1.08 14.66 -45.00
C TYR A 9 -0.55 16.11 -44.91
N ALA A 10 -1.41 17.03 -44.49
CA ALA A 10 -0.97 18.13 -43.61
C ALA A 10 -1.48 17.81 -42.20
N THR A 11 -0.53 17.44 -41.34
CA THR A 11 -0.63 17.19 -39.91
C THR A 11 -1.58 18.16 -39.21
N PHE A 12 -2.75 17.67 -38.81
CA PHE A 12 -3.52 18.34 -37.77
C PHE A 12 -2.74 18.20 -36.47
N GLY A 13 -2.16 19.31 -36.03
CA GLY A 13 -1.70 19.48 -34.66
C GLY A 13 -2.90 19.34 -33.74
N VAL A 14 -3.15 18.12 -33.28
CA VAL A 14 -3.98 17.84 -32.12
C VAL A 14 -3.28 18.49 -30.93
N HIS A 15 -3.68 19.73 -30.64
CA HIS A 15 -3.60 20.24 -29.28
C HIS A 15 -4.56 19.38 -28.45
N SER A 16 -4.03 18.25 -27.97
CA SER A 16 -4.61 17.46 -26.89
C SER A 16 -4.53 18.28 -25.61
N ASP A 17 -5.31 19.34 -25.50
CA ASP A 17 -5.62 19.98 -24.23
C ASP A 17 -6.82 19.25 -23.61
N LEU A 18 -6.61 17.95 -23.38
CA LEU A 18 -7.50 17.10 -22.61
C LEU A 18 -6.83 16.92 -21.25
N THR A 19 -7.33 17.67 -20.28
CA THR A 19 -7.23 17.36 -18.85
C THR A 19 -5.80 17.36 -18.29
N GLN A 20 -5.26 18.55 -18.02
CA GLN A 20 -4.58 18.72 -16.74
C GLN A 20 -5.61 18.54 -15.62
N LEU A 21 -5.90 17.29 -15.27
CA LEU A 21 -6.35 16.97 -13.92
C LEU A 21 -5.17 17.32 -13.02
N THR A 22 -5.17 18.57 -12.53
CA THR A 22 -4.45 18.92 -11.32
C THR A 22 -4.74 17.80 -10.30
N PRO A 23 -3.73 17.15 -9.70
CA PRO A 23 -4.02 16.30 -8.56
C PRO A 23 -4.68 17.20 -7.53
N ILE A 24 -6.00 17.02 -7.34
CA ILE A 24 -6.73 17.67 -6.27
C ILE A 24 -5.87 17.39 -5.05
N PRO A 25 -5.38 18.42 -4.31
CA PRO A 25 -4.70 18.18 -3.07
C PRO A 25 -5.73 17.51 -2.18
N GLU A 26 -5.65 16.17 -2.13
CA GLU A 26 -6.42 15.32 -1.25
C GLU A 26 -6.48 16.06 0.09
N PRO A 27 -7.66 16.51 0.53
CA PRO A 27 -7.75 17.34 1.72
C PRO A 27 -7.07 16.52 2.81
N SER A 28 -6.00 17.07 3.38
CA SER A 28 -5.13 16.36 4.32
C SER A 28 -5.91 15.68 5.45
N GLY A 29 -7.10 16.22 5.77
CA GLY A 29 -8.10 15.63 6.63
C GLY A 29 -8.68 14.29 6.16
N LEU A 30 -8.99 14.08 4.88
CA LEU A 30 -9.53 12.81 4.38
C LEU A 30 -8.50 11.68 4.48
N LYS A 31 -7.26 11.93 4.09
CA LYS A 31 -6.14 10.99 4.29
C LYS A 31 -5.97 10.61 5.75
N LEU A 32 -5.98 11.60 6.65
CA LEU A 32 -5.92 11.37 8.10
C LEU A 32 -7.12 10.53 8.59
N SER A 33 -8.32 10.84 8.10
CA SER A 33 -9.57 10.16 8.48
C SER A 33 -9.55 8.70 8.06
N LEU A 34 -9.10 8.41 6.84
CA LEU A 34 -8.95 7.05 6.32
C LEU A 34 -7.89 6.26 7.09
N ALA A 35 -6.72 6.85 7.34
CA ALA A 35 -5.66 6.20 8.14
C ALA A 35 -6.15 5.85 9.56
N ARG A 36 -6.93 6.75 10.18
CA ARG A 36 -7.55 6.50 11.48
C ARG A 36 -8.58 5.37 11.41
N LEU A 37 -9.48 5.41 10.43
CA LEU A 37 -10.49 4.37 10.23
C LEU A 37 -9.87 2.99 9.98
N GLU A 38 -8.79 2.92 9.19
CA GLU A 38 -8.03 1.70 8.96
C GLU A 38 -7.41 1.16 10.25
N SER A 39 -6.81 2.03 11.07
CA SER A 39 -6.23 1.67 12.36
C SER A 39 -7.27 1.13 13.33
N GLU A 40 -8.40 1.84 13.49
CA GLU A 40 -9.52 1.42 14.35
C GLU A 40 -10.12 0.09 13.85
N SER A 41 -10.34 -0.05 12.55
CA SER A 41 -10.84 -1.28 11.93
C SER A 41 -9.89 -2.46 12.13
N HIS A 42 -8.57 -2.21 12.12
CA HIS A 42 -7.57 -3.23 12.38
C HIS A 42 -7.58 -3.66 13.86
N ALA A 43 -7.68 -2.71 14.78
CA ALA A 43 -7.79 -2.99 16.21
C ALA A 43 -9.04 -3.82 16.55
N VAL A 44 -10.19 -3.48 15.94
CA VAL A 44 -11.44 -4.25 16.08
C VAL A 44 -11.29 -5.66 15.52
N ARG A 45 -10.69 -5.81 14.33
CA ARG A 45 -10.39 -7.13 13.74
C ARG A 45 -9.47 -7.97 14.63
N LEU A 46 -8.43 -7.36 15.20
CA LEU A 46 -7.50 -8.06 16.10
C LEU A 46 -8.19 -8.48 17.40
N LYS A 47 -9.03 -7.63 17.98
CA LYS A 47 -9.82 -7.97 19.19
C LYS A 47 -10.78 -9.13 18.92
N ARG A 48 -11.49 -9.10 17.78
CA ARG A 48 -12.39 -10.18 17.36
C ARG A 48 -11.62 -11.47 17.08
N SER A 49 -10.49 -11.37 16.38
CA SER A 49 -9.60 -12.51 16.10
C SER A 49 -9.10 -13.15 17.39
N ARG A 50 -8.64 -12.36 18.37
CA ARG A 50 -8.22 -12.86 19.69
C ARG A 50 -9.36 -13.55 20.44
N ALA A 51 -10.58 -13.00 20.40
CA ALA A 51 -11.74 -13.61 21.04
C ALA A 51 -12.13 -14.95 20.41
N VAL A 52 -11.98 -15.10 19.08
CA VAL A 52 -12.25 -16.36 18.36
C VAL A 52 -11.09 -17.36 18.48
N GLN A 53 -9.85 -16.86 18.62
CA GLN A 53 -8.64 -17.67 18.71
C GLN A 53 -8.40 -18.29 20.09
N GLY A 54 -9.05 -17.78 21.14
CA GLY A 54 -9.04 -18.42 22.46
C GLY A 54 -9.53 -19.88 22.42
N ASP A 55 -10.31 -20.25 21.40
CA ASP A 55 -10.91 -21.57 21.23
C ASP A 55 -10.21 -22.50 20.20
N SER A 56 -9.14 -22.07 19.52
CA SER A 56 -8.55 -22.90 18.45
C SER A 56 -7.03 -22.83 18.31
N GLN A 57 -6.44 -23.96 17.95
CA GLN A 57 -5.02 -24.17 17.60
C GLN A 57 -4.50 -23.17 16.54
N THR A 58 -5.40 -22.58 15.74
CA THR A 58 -5.15 -21.54 14.75
C THR A 58 -4.70 -20.20 15.35
N GLY A 59 -5.04 -19.94 16.62
CA GLY A 59 -4.64 -18.73 17.35
C GLY A 59 -3.14 -18.62 17.61
N GLY A 60 -2.52 -19.74 18.01
CA GLY A 60 -1.07 -19.80 18.21
C GLY A 60 -0.29 -19.53 16.92
N THR A 61 -0.76 -20.09 15.81
CA THR A 61 -0.14 -19.88 14.48
C THR A 61 -0.24 -18.43 14.04
N TYR A 62 -1.41 -17.79 14.17
CA TYR A 62 -1.59 -16.39 13.78
C TYR A 62 -0.74 -15.44 14.63
N ALA A 63 -0.69 -15.64 15.95
CA ALA A 63 0.16 -14.86 16.84
C ALA A 63 1.65 -14.99 16.46
N ARG A 64 2.10 -16.20 16.11
CA ARG A 64 3.47 -16.44 15.65
C ARG A 64 3.79 -15.70 14.35
N HIS A 65 2.86 -15.69 13.38
CA HIS A 65 3.04 -14.93 12.14
C HIS A 65 3.11 -13.43 12.38
N LEU A 66 2.26 -12.88 13.26
CA LEU A 66 2.31 -11.46 13.61
C LEU A 66 3.62 -11.06 14.29
N THR A 67 4.14 -11.90 15.19
CA THR A 67 5.45 -11.66 15.82
C THR A 67 6.58 -11.67 14.80
N ARG A 68 6.59 -12.66 13.89
CA ARG A 68 7.61 -12.74 12.82
C ARG A 68 7.57 -11.52 11.91
N TYR A 69 6.37 -11.14 11.44
CA TYR A 69 6.16 -9.93 10.66
C TYR A 69 6.71 -8.70 11.38
N ARG A 70 6.36 -8.53 12.67
CA ARG A 70 6.78 -7.35 13.45
C ARG A 70 8.31 -7.27 13.55
N THR A 71 8.95 -8.36 13.94
CA THR A 71 10.41 -8.40 14.08
C THR A 71 11.11 -8.13 12.76
N TRP A 72 10.61 -8.70 11.67
CA TRP A 72 11.12 -8.42 10.33
C TRP A 72 10.96 -6.95 9.95
N TRP A 73 9.75 -6.39 10.14
CA TRP A 73 9.45 -5.00 9.78
C TRP A 73 10.34 -4.00 10.52
N GLU A 74 10.53 -4.21 11.82
CA GLU A 74 11.40 -3.34 12.64
C GLU A 74 12.86 -3.37 12.11
N SER A 75 13.34 -4.53 11.67
CA SER A 75 14.68 -4.68 11.07
C SER A 75 14.80 -4.02 9.68
N ASP A 76 13.80 -4.21 8.81
CA ASP A 76 13.74 -3.57 7.48
C ASP A 76 13.74 -2.04 7.61
N GLN A 77 12.91 -1.49 8.52
CA GLN A 77 12.85 -0.05 8.73
C GLN A 77 14.14 0.52 9.30
N ALA A 78 14.80 -0.19 10.24
CA ALA A 78 16.11 0.21 10.76
C ALA A 78 17.16 0.26 9.64
N SER A 79 17.16 -0.74 8.75
CA SER A 79 18.08 -0.81 7.61
C SER A 79 17.86 0.36 6.65
N ARG A 80 16.60 0.71 6.35
CA ARG A 80 16.25 1.88 5.51
C ARG A 80 16.65 3.20 6.13
N CYS A 81 16.43 3.37 7.44
CA CYS A 81 16.87 4.58 8.15
C CYS A 81 18.39 4.76 8.10
N GLY A 82 19.16 3.66 8.13
CA GLY A 82 20.62 3.72 8.00
C GLY A 82 21.12 4.03 6.58
N ALA A 83 20.37 3.59 5.55
CA ALA A 83 20.74 3.78 4.15
C ALA A 83 20.31 5.13 3.57
N GLU A 84 19.20 5.70 4.05
CA GLU A 84 18.58 6.89 3.46
C GLU A 84 18.48 8.03 4.50
N PRO A 85 19.38 9.03 4.44
CA PRO A 85 19.30 10.20 5.31
C PRO A 85 17.97 10.95 5.12
N GLY A 86 17.21 11.10 6.21
CA GLY A 86 15.89 11.74 6.20
C GLY A 86 14.70 10.77 6.08
N TYR A 87 14.95 9.46 5.93
CA TYR A 87 13.91 8.45 5.97
C TYR A 87 13.28 8.37 7.38
N THR A 88 11.95 8.45 7.46
CA THR A 88 11.21 8.31 8.72
C THR A 88 10.66 6.89 8.85
N PRO A 89 10.96 6.15 9.92
CA PRO A 89 10.52 4.76 10.08
C PRO A 89 9.00 4.66 10.17
N ILE A 90 8.43 3.72 9.42
CA ILE A 90 7.00 3.47 9.39
C ILE A 90 6.65 2.46 10.49
N PRO A 91 5.68 2.75 11.39
CA PRO A 91 5.25 1.79 12.40
C PRO A 91 4.73 0.48 11.80
N PRO A 92 4.97 -0.69 12.42
CA PRO A 92 4.55 -2.00 11.89
C PRO A 92 3.03 -2.16 11.83
N PHE A 93 2.27 -1.44 12.68
CA PHE A 93 0.81 -1.49 12.73
C PHE A 93 0.19 -0.13 12.35
N PRO A 94 -1.00 -0.11 11.73
CA PRO A 94 -1.75 -1.28 11.26
C PRO A 94 -1.03 -2.01 10.10
N VAL A 95 -1.31 -3.31 9.96
CA VAL A 95 -0.83 -4.09 8.80
C VAL A 95 -1.70 -3.73 7.61
N THR A 96 -1.13 -3.02 6.64
CA THR A 96 -1.79 -2.69 5.37
C THR A 96 -1.39 -3.69 4.30
N ALA A 97 -2.13 -3.71 3.17
CA ALA A 97 -1.82 -4.59 2.05
C ALA A 97 -0.38 -4.40 1.54
N ALA A 98 0.09 -3.14 1.47
CA ALA A 98 1.45 -2.83 1.06
C ALA A 98 2.51 -3.46 1.97
N LYS A 99 2.34 -3.34 3.29
CA LYS A 99 3.29 -3.95 4.26
C LYS A 99 3.27 -5.47 4.19
N ALA A 100 2.08 -6.06 3.99
CA ALA A 100 1.92 -7.50 3.86
C ALA A 100 2.59 -8.05 2.60
N VAL A 101 2.46 -7.38 1.45
CA VAL A 101 3.13 -7.78 0.21
C VAL A 101 4.64 -7.76 0.38
N MET A 102 5.19 -6.71 0.99
CA MET A 102 6.64 -6.63 1.26
C MET A 102 7.11 -7.77 2.17
N TYR A 103 6.32 -8.14 3.19
CA TYR A 103 6.65 -9.26 4.07
C TYR A 103 6.60 -10.62 3.36
N LEU A 104 5.59 -10.82 2.50
CA LEU A 104 5.46 -12.06 1.74
C LEU A 104 6.64 -12.24 0.78
N GLU A 105 7.08 -11.17 0.13
CA GLU A 105 8.29 -11.18 -0.70
C GLU A 105 9.55 -11.50 0.12
N HIS A 106 9.66 -10.99 1.35
CA HIS A 106 10.75 -11.40 2.22
C HIS A 106 10.69 -12.89 2.58
N GLU A 107 9.51 -13.41 2.92
CA GLU A 107 9.36 -14.82 3.28
C GLU A 107 9.59 -15.77 2.10
N THR A 108 9.39 -15.35 0.84
CA THR A 108 9.75 -16.17 -0.34
C THR A 108 11.25 -16.26 -0.57
N THR A 109 12.00 -15.23 -0.19
CA THR A 109 13.48 -15.19 -0.32
C THR A 109 14.22 -15.83 0.85
N ARG A 110 13.52 -16.12 1.94
CA ARG A 110 14.11 -16.74 3.13
C ARG A 110 14.25 -18.25 2.92
N GLU A 111 15.48 -18.76 2.98
CA GLU A 111 15.73 -20.21 3.03
C GLU A 111 15.00 -20.83 4.24
N LYS A 112 14.36 -21.98 4.03
CA LYS A 112 13.51 -22.66 5.02
C LYS A 112 14.30 -23.40 6.09
#